data_AF-A0A3M2C0R7-F1
#
_entry.id   AF-A0A3M2C0R7-F1
#
_cell.length_a   1.000
_cell.length_b   1.000
_cell.length_c   1.000
_cell.angle_alpha   90.00
_cell.angle_beta   90.00
_cell.angle_gamma   90.00
#
_symmetry.space_group_name_H-M   'P 1'
#
loop_
_entity.id
_entity.type
_entity.pdbx_description
1 polymer ?
#
loop_
_entity_poly.entity_id
_entity_poly.type
_entity_poly.pdbx_seq_one_letter_code
_entity_poly.pdbx_strand_id
1 'polypeptide(L)'
;MPVRKFRDVAEMEGNTWREPGDPRLRQAIRATWDFAHRTLEPRFPPGVYKHRSIEEAEKLSERWRQANFESYRARRIVPRSQAPEDAVESSEGRRGPARGSGR
;
A
#
# COMPACT_ATOMS: atom_id res chain seq x y z
N MET A 1 8.84 3.51 -6.20
CA MET A 1 10.06 3.99 -5.49
C MET A 1 11.24 3.18 -5.98
N PRO A 2 12.31 3.80 -6.49
CA PRO A 2 13.52 3.06 -6.84
C PRO A 2 14.21 2.56 -5.57
N VAL A 3 14.45 1.25 -5.49
CA VAL A 3 15.30 0.68 -4.43
C VAL A 3 16.73 0.70 -4.95
N ARG A 4 17.62 1.38 -4.23
CA ARG A 4 19.05 1.49 -4.58
C ARG A 4 19.87 0.78 -3.51
N LYS A 5 20.92 0.07 -3.93
CA LYS A 5 21.90 -0.54 -3.04
C LYS A 5 23.13 0.36 -3.01
N PHE A 6 23.61 0.67 -1.81
CA PHE A 6 24.84 1.43 -1.59
C PHE A 6 25.89 0.51 -0.98
N ARG A 7 27.16 0.79 -1.26
CA ARG A 7 28.28 0.01 -0.70
C ARG A 7 28.69 0.52 0.67
N ASP A 8 28.54 1.82 0.91
CA ASP A 8 28.78 2.49 2.19
C ASP A 8 27.84 3.69 2.39
N VAL A 9 27.92 4.33 3.56
CA VAL A 9 27.04 5.45 3.95
C VAL A 9 27.41 6.76 3.23
N ALA A 10 28.68 6.96 2.84
CA ALA A 10 29.09 8.19 2.17
C ALA A 10 28.43 8.32 0.79
N GLU A 11 28.19 7.20 0.11
CA GLU A 11 27.42 7.15 -1.15
C GLU A 11 25.94 7.58 -1.00
N MET A 12 25.41 7.68 0.23
CA MET A 12 24.04 8.11 0.47
C MET A 12 23.87 9.64 0.43
N GLU A 13 24.94 10.40 0.63
CA GLU A 13 24.88 11.86 0.60
C GLU A 13 24.37 12.36 -0.76
N GLY A 14 23.37 13.24 -0.75
CA GLY A 14 22.75 13.78 -1.95
C GLY A 14 21.79 12.83 -2.68
N ASN A 15 21.60 11.58 -2.23
CA ASN A 15 20.61 10.69 -2.84
C ASN A 15 19.23 10.91 -2.24
N THR A 16 18.58 12.00 -2.63
CA THR A 16 17.15 12.20 -2.34
C THR A 16 16.30 11.45 -3.36
N TRP A 17 15.16 10.91 -2.91
CA TRP A 17 14.20 10.29 -3.84
C TRP A 17 13.63 11.33 -4.82
N ARG A 18 13.44 12.56 -4.34
CA ARG A 18 13.02 13.76 -5.08
C ARG A 18 13.54 15.00 -4.36
N GLU A 19 13.93 16.00 -5.14
CA GLU A 19 14.46 17.26 -4.62
C GLU A 19 13.36 18.14 -3.98
N PRO A 20 13.71 18.93 -2.95
CA PRO A 20 12.84 20.01 -2.46
C PRO A 20 12.45 20.94 -3.61
N GLY A 21 11.15 21.22 -3.76
CA GLY A 21 10.63 22.05 -4.84
C GLY A 21 10.17 21.27 -6.09
N ASP A 22 10.45 19.96 -6.21
CA ASP A 22 9.84 19.13 -7.25
C ASP A 22 8.30 19.14 -7.10
N PRO A 23 7.53 19.60 -8.10
CA PRO A 23 6.07 19.60 -8.05
C PRO A 23 5.47 18.21 -7.78
N ARG A 24 6.16 17.14 -8.20
CA ARG A 24 5.75 15.75 -8.02
C ARG A 24 6.05 15.19 -6.64
N LEU A 25 6.86 15.86 -5.82
CA LEU A 25 7.20 15.42 -4.46
C LEU A 25 5.96 15.21 -3.60
N ARG A 26 5.03 16.18 -3.61
CA ARG A 26 3.79 16.09 -2.83
C ARG A 26 2.91 14.91 -3.25
N GLN A 27 2.82 14.65 -4.56
CA GLN A 27 2.06 13.51 -5.09
C GLN A 27 2.70 12.19 -4.69
N ALA A 28 4.03 12.11 -4.72
CA ALA A 28 4.77 10.92 -4.34
C ALA A 28 4.64 10.61 -2.84
N ILE A 29 4.73 11.64 -1.98
CA ILE A 29 4.46 11.52 -0.54
C ILE A 29 3.06 10.97 -0.30
N ARG A 30 2.03 11.57 -0.93
CA ARG A 30 0.65 11.11 -0.80
C ARG A 30 0.49 9.66 -1.24
N ALA A 31 1.04 9.29 -2.40
CA ALA A 31 0.96 7.91 -2.90
C ALA A 31 1.62 6.90 -1.94
N THR A 32 2.72 7.27 -1.29
CA THR A 32 3.36 6.44 -0.25
C THR A 32 2.45 6.26 0.96
N TRP A 33 1.80 7.33 1.44
CA TRP A 33 0.84 7.22 2.54
C TRP A 33 -0.39 6.40 2.17
N ASP A 34 -0.96 6.61 0.98
CA ASP A 34 -2.10 5.84 0.48
C ASP A 34 -1.74 4.35 0.37
N PHE A 35 -0.54 4.03 -0.12
CA PHE A 35 -0.03 2.66 -0.17
C PHE A 35 0.16 2.07 1.22
N ALA A 36 0.74 2.82 2.16
CA ALA A 36 0.89 2.41 3.54
C ALA A 36 -0.47 2.06 4.13
N HIS A 37 -1.45 2.98 4.08
CA HIS A 37 -2.81 2.74 4.59
C HIS A 37 -3.48 1.48 4.04
N ARG A 38 -3.26 1.16 2.75
CA ARG A 38 -3.81 -0.06 2.13
C ARG A 38 -3.14 -1.34 2.59
N THR A 39 -1.84 -1.31 2.88
CA THR A 39 -1.02 -2.50 3.13
C THR A 39 -0.85 -2.78 4.61
N LEU A 40 -0.66 -1.73 5.39
CA LEU A 40 -0.52 -1.73 6.82
C LEU A 40 -1.40 -0.60 7.32
N GLU A 41 -2.45 -0.95 8.03
CA GLU A 41 -3.23 0.02 8.79
C GLU A 41 -2.90 -0.18 10.28
N PRO A 42 -1.71 0.27 10.75
CA PRO A 42 -1.39 0.18 12.16
C PRO A 42 -2.45 0.89 12.97
N ARG A 43 -3.06 0.16 13.90
CA ARG A 43 -3.96 0.71 14.91
C ARG A 43 -3.12 1.00 16.15
N PHE A 44 -2.87 2.27 16.35
CA PHE A 44 -2.40 2.80 17.62
C PHE A 44 -3.60 3.49 18.27
N PRO A 45 -4.06 3.05 19.44
CA PRO A 45 -5.19 3.70 20.07
C PRO A 45 -4.83 5.17 20.39
N PRO A 46 -5.73 6.13 20.13
CA PRO A 46 -5.44 7.55 20.28
C PRO A 46 -5.14 7.89 21.75
N GLY A 47 -4.25 8.86 21.96
CA GLY A 47 -3.95 9.39 23.29
C GLY A 47 -2.46 9.57 23.55
N VAL A 48 -2.15 10.28 24.64
CA VAL A 48 -0.80 10.42 25.18
C VAL A 48 -0.66 9.48 26.37
N TYR A 49 0.26 8.52 26.28
CA TYR A 49 0.49 7.52 27.31
C TYR A 49 1.67 7.93 28.17
N LYS A 50 1.43 8.16 29.46
CA LYS A 50 2.51 8.41 30.42
C LYS A 50 3.08 7.07 30.88
N HIS A 51 4.39 6.95 30.84
CA HIS A 51 5.13 5.78 31.30
C HIS A 51 6.06 6.15 32.44
N ARG A 52 6.23 5.22 33.38
CA ARG A 52 7.14 5.40 34.52
C ARG A 52 8.57 5.02 34.16
N SER A 53 8.76 4.25 33.08
CA SER A 53 10.07 3.85 32.57
C SER A 53 10.04 3.62 31.05
N ILE A 54 11.22 3.48 30.43
CA ILE A 54 11.36 3.22 28.99
C ILE A 54 10.85 1.82 28.66
N GLU A 55 11.13 0.83 29.51
CA GLU A 55 10.72 -0.56 29.31
C GLU A 55 9.20 -0.71 29.27
N GLU A 56 8.47 0.12 30.02
CA GLU A 56 7.01 0.15 29.98
C GLU A 56 6.49 0.69 28.63
N ALA A 57 7.13 1.73 28.11
CA ALA A 57 6.81 2.30 26.80
C ALA A 57 7.11 1.31 25.66
N GLU A 58 8.22 0.57 25.76
CA GLU A 58 8.59 -0.48 24.82
C GLU A 58 7.59 -1.64 24.85
N LYS A 59 7.20 -2.11 26.05
CA LYS A 59 6.17 -3.15 26.20
C LYS A 59 4.82 -2.74 25.63
N LEU A 60 4.43 -1.47 25.77
CA LEU A 60 3.20 -0.98 25.14
C LEU A 60 3.33 -0.93 23.62
N SER A 61 4.45 -0.42 23.13
CA SER A 61 4.76 -0.36 21.70
C SER A 61 4.75 -1.76 21.07
N GLU A 62 5.33 -2.74 21.74
CA GLU A 62 5.41 -4.12 21.25
C GLU A 62 4.03 -4.78 21.21
N ARG A 63 3.21 -4.57 22.23
CA ARG A 63 1.81 -5.04 22.22
C ARG A 63 1.04 -4.53 21.00
N TRP A 64 1.22 -3.25 20.64
CA TRP A 64 0.58 -2.69 19.45
C TRP A 64 1.16 -3.25 18.15
N ARG A 65 2.48 -3.43 18.05
CA ARG A 65 3.11 -4.09 16.88
C ARG A 65 2.54 -5.48 16.67
N GLN A 66 2.44 -6.27 17.74
CA GLN A 66 1.91 -7.63 17.68
C GLN A 66 0.44 -7.65 17.26
N ALA A 67 -0.42 -6.83 17.86
CA ALA A 67 -1.84 -6.72 17.47
C ALA A 67 -2.02 -6.31 16.00
N ASN A 68 -1.17 -5.42 15.49
CA ASN A 68 -1.16 -5.00 14.10
C ASN A 68 -0.73 -6.13 13.15
N PHE A 69 0.30 -6.89 13.54
CA PHE A 69 0.76 -8.04 12.77
C PHE A 69 -0.29 -9.15 12.70
N GLU A 70 -0.96 -9.45 13.81
CA GLU A 70 -2.07 -10.40 13.89
C GLU A 70 -3.24 -9.96 13.00
N SER A 71 -3.62 -8.68 13.06
CA SER A 71 -4.66 -8.10 12.20
C SER A 71 -4.30 -8.21 10.72
N TYR A 72 -3.05 -7.95 10.35
CA TYR A 72 -2.56 -8.09 8.99
C TYR A 72 -2.61 -9.56 8.51
N ARG A 73 -2.16 -10.50 9.35
CA ARG A 73 -2.25 -11.94 9.04
C ARG A 73 -3.70 -12.38 8.83
N ALA A 74 -4.61 -11.97 9.70
CA ALA A 74 -6.03 -12.30 9.57
C ALA A 74 -6.62 -11.82 8.23
N ARG A 75 -6.32 -10.59 7.80
CA ARG A 75 -6.75 -10.05 6.49
C ARG A 75 -6.19 -10.83 5.30
N ARG A 76 -4.98 -11.40 5.41
CA ARG A 76 -4.35 -12.18 4.34
C ARG A 76 -4.78 -13.65 4.27
N ILE A 77 -5.26 -14.22 5.37
CA ILE A 77 -5.69 -15.62 5.44
C ILE A 77 -7.14 -15.79 4.93
N VAL A 78 -7.90 -14.70 4.70
CA VAL A 78 -9.17 -14.78 3.98
C VAL A 78 -8.91 -15.32 2.57
N PRO A 79 -9.45 -16.51 2.21
CA PRO A 79 -9.17 -17.12 0.92
C PRO A 79 -9.75 -16.27 -0.20
N ARG A 80 -9.01 -16.18 -1.31
CA ARG A 80 -9.38 -15.52 -2.57
C ARG A 80 -10.64 -16.12 -3.24
N SER A 81 -11.27 -17.12 -2.62
CA SER A 81 -12.43 -17.88 -3.13
C SER A 81 -13.78 -17.15 -3.02
N GLN A 82 -13.78 -15.83 -2.77
CA GLN A 82 -14.98 -14.99 -2.85
C GLN A 82 -14.71 -13.68 -3.62
N ALA A 83 -13.87 -13.71 -4.64
CA ALA A 83 -13.96 -12.70 -5.69
C ALA A 83 -15.19 -13.07 -6.55
N PRO A 84 -16.20 -12.18 -6.72
CA PRO A 84 -17.34 -12.48 -7.58
C PRO A 84 -16.84 -12.57 -9.02
N GLU A 85 -16.87 -13.77 -9.60
CA GLU A 85 -16.53 -14.04 -11.00
C GLU A 85 -17.68 -13.70 -11.97
N ASP A 86 -18.52 -12.72 -11.64
CA ASP A 86 -19.73 -12.41 -12.43
C ASP A 86 -19.57 -11.18 -13.36
N ALA A 87 -18.34 -10.77 -13.68
CA ALA A 87 -18.10 -9.62 -14.57
C ALA A 87 -17.43 -9.98 -15.91
N VAL A 88 -17.46 -11.26 -16.31
CA VAL A 88 -16.90 -11.71 -17.60
C VAL A 88 -17.93 -12.52 -18.39
N GLU A 89 -19.15 -12.02 -18.53
CA GLU A 89 -20.07 -12.54 -19.54
C GLU A 89 -21.10 -11.48 -19.96
N SER A 90 -20.70 -10.51 -20.80
CA SER A 90 -21.61 -9.73 -21.68
C SER A 90 -20.83 -8.70 -22.52
N SER A 91 -19.96 -9.12 -23.45
CA SER A 91 -19.55 -8.22 -24.54
C SER A 91 -19.13 -8.87 -25.86
N GLU A 92 -19.47 -10.13 -26.12
CA GLU A 92 -19.32 -10.72 -27.47
C GLU A 92 -20.68 -11.11 -28.02
N GLY A 93 -21.19 -10.37 -29.02
CA GLY A 93 -22.41 -10.79 -29.70
C GLY A 93 -23.17 -9.78 -30.56
N ARG A 94 -22.51 -8.85 -31.28
CA ARG A 94 -23.11 -8.23 -32.48
C ARG A 94 -22.08 -8.08 -33.60
N ARG A 95 -21.78 -9.20 -34.27
CA ARG A 95 -21.30 -9.18 -35.67
C ARG A 95 -22.50 -8.84 -36.54
N GLY A 96 -22.54 -7.62 -37.10
CA GLY A 96 -23.49 -7.26 -38.14
C GLY A 96 -23.17 -8.04 -39.43
N PRO A 97 -24.17 -8.53 -40.18
CA PRO A 97 -23.90 -9.24 -41.42
C PRO A 97 -23.54 -8.26 -42.54
N ALA A 98 -22.46 -8.58 -43.24
CA ALA A 98 -22.14 -8.02 -44.54
C ALA A 98 -23.22 -8.36 -45.57
N ARG A 99 -23.74 -7.33 -46.24
CA ARG A 99 -24.30 -7.37 -47.59
C ARG A 99 -23.62 -6.20 -48.31
N GLY A 100 -22.87 -6.37 -49.39
CA GLY A 100 -23.21 -7.12 -50.59
C GLY A 100 -23.53 -6.11 -51.69
N SER A 101 -22.55 -5.86 -52.55
CA SER A 101 -22.53 -5.13 -53.82
C SER A 101 -23.86 -4.88 -54.56
N GLY A 102 -23.95 -3.73 -55.27
CA GLY A 102 -24.66 -3.70 -56.56
C GLY A 102 -25.17 -2.34 -57.04
N ARG A 103 -24.40 -1.75 -57.97
CA ARG A 103 -24.73 -0.76 -59.03
C ARG A 103 -25.08 0.68 -58.63
#